data_AF-A0A836UZJ5-F1
#
_entry.id   AF-A0A836UZJ5-F1
#
_cell.length_a   1.000
_cell.length_b   1.000
_cell.length_c   1.000
_cell.angle_alpha   90.00
_cell.angle_beta   90.00
_cell.angle_gamma   90.00
#
_symmetry.space_group_name_H-M   'P 1'
#
loop_
_entity.id
_entity.type
_entity.pdbx_description
1 polymer ?
#
loop_
_entity_poly.entity_id
_entity_poly.type
_entity_poly.pdbx_seq_one_letter_code
_entity_poly.pdbx_strand_id
1 'polypeptide(L)'
;SDEVLPYYGGGTAEARSVRANDFMYWDLMCRAAERDIHWFDYGRSKQGTGSYRFKKNWGFEPEPLHYEFHLVKATELPDINPMNPKYRLFIQAWQKMPLALSQFLGPFVSRNLG
;
A
#
# COMPACT_ATOMS: atom_id res chain seq x y z
N SER A 1 -2.33 22.44 -12.83
CA SER A 1 -3.01 21.33 -12.15
C SER A 1 -3.56 21.89 -10.86
N ASP A 2 -4.85 21.69 -10.57
CA ASP A 2 -5.50 22.16 -9.33
C ASP A 2 -5.39 21.09 -8.22
N GLU A 3 -4.42 20.20 -8.34
CA GLU A 3 -4.28 19.02 -7.48
C GLU A 3 -2.82 18.79 -7.11
N VAL A 4 -2.57 18.42 -5.85
CA VAL A 4 -1.27 17.97 -5.36
C VAL A 4 -1.33 16.49 -4.97
N LEU A 5 -0.31 15.73 -5.38
CA LEU A 5 -0.15 14.32 -5.06
C LEU A 5 1.21 14.11 -4.36
N PRO A 6 1.23 13.63 -3.11
CA PRO A 6 2.46 13.20 -2.45
C PRO A 6 2.89 11.85 -3.03
N TYR A 7 3.61 11.91 -4.16
CA TYR A 7 3.98 10.72 -4.93
C TYR A 7 4.90 9.76 -4.16
N TYR A 8 5.76 10.31 -3.30
CA TYR A 8 6.62 9.53 -2.41
C TYR A 8 6.47 10.04 -0.98
N GLY A 9 6.25 9.11 -0.04
CA GLY A 9 6.19 9.38 1.39
C GLY A 9 6.72 8.17 2.14
N GLY A 10 7.65 8.39 3.06
CA GLY A 10 8.29 7.33 3.82
C GLY A 10 8.84 7.87 5.12
N GLY A 11 8.68 7.10 6.19
CA GLY A 11 9.22 7.42 7.51
C GLY A 11 9.72 6.15 8.17
N THR A 12 10.81 6.27 8.93
CA THR A 12 11.32 5.17 9.75
C THR A 12 10.37 4.90 10.93
N ALA A 13 10.66 3.89 11.76
CA ALA A 13 9.85 3.63 12.95
C ALA A 13 9.87 4.82 13.92
N GLU A 14 11.01 5.50 14.01
CA GLU A 14 11.25 6.69 14.82
C GLU A 14 10.43 7.88 14.32
N ALA A 15 10.19 7.99 13.02
CA ALA A 15 9.32 9.03 12.44
C ALA A 15 7.88 8.99 13.01
N ARG A 16 7.44 7.83 13.52
CA ARG A 16 6.12 7.68 14.14
C ARG A 16 6.05 8.30 15.52
N SER A 17 7.11 8.21 16.33
CA SER A 17 7.10 8.74 17.69
C SER A 17 7.00 10.27 17.72
N VAL A 18 7.53 10.91 16.68
CA VAL A 18 7.51 12.38 16.50
C VAL A 18 6.42 12.87 15.56
N ARG A 19 5.54 11.98 15.08
CA ARG A 19 4.46 12.31 14.14
C ARG A 19 4.95 13.03 12.87
N ALA A 20 6.14 12.69 12.39
CA ALA A 20 6.76 13.35 11.23
C ALA A 20 5.90 13.23 9.96
N ASN A 21 5.20 12.10 9.79
CA ASN A 21 4.30 11.92 8.65
C ASN A 21 3.13 12.91 8.68
N ASP A 22 2.53 13.16 9.86
CA ASP A 22 1.44 14.12 10.00
C ASP A 22 1.95 15.54 9.64
N PHE A 23 3.12 15.92 10.14
CA PHE A 23 3.74 17.21 9.83
C PHE A 23 4.06 17.36 8.34
N MET A 24 4.65 16.33 7.72
CA MET A 24 5.00 16.34 6.30
C MET A 24 3.76 16.58 5.41
N TYR A 25 2.65 15.88 5.66
CA TYR A 25 1.43 16.07 4.89
C TYR A 25 0.76 17.41 5.18
N TRP A 26 0.76 17.85 6.44
CA TRP A 26 0.27 19.17 6.82
C TRP A 26 1.00 20.29 6.07
N ASP A 27 2.34 20.28 6.11
CA ASP A 27 3.18 21.29 5.44
C ASP A 27 2.95 21.29 3.92
N LEU A 28 2.78 20.11 3.32
CA LEU A 28 2.44 20.00 1.90
C LEU A 28 1.07 20.61 1.59
N MET A 29 0.04 20.38 2.41
CA MET A 29 -1.28 20.99 2.25
C MET A 29 -1.23 22.50 2.39
N CYS A 30 -0.46 23.03 3.36
CA CYS A 30 -0.25 24.46 3.52
C CYS A 30 0.39 25.08 2.27
N ARG A 31 1.46 24.48 1.75
CA ARG A 31 2.13 24.94 0.51
C ARG A 31 1.24 24.85 -0.72
N ALA A 32 0.31 23.89 -0.76
CA ALA A 32 -0.68 23.78 -1.83
C ALA A 32 -1.69 24.94 -1.72
N ALA A 33 -2.21 25.22 -0.53
CA ALA A 33 -3.12 26.34 -0.28
C ALA A 33 -2.48 27.71 -0.60
N GLU A 34 -1.21 27.92 -0.27
CA GLU A 34 -0.45 29.13 -0.65
C GLU A 34 -0.32 29.33 -2.17
N ARG A 35 -0.55 28.28 -2.96
CA ARG A 35 -0.49 28.28 -4.42
C ARG A 35 -1.88 28.23 -5.05
N ASP A 36 -2.94 28.47 -4.27
CA ASP A 36 -4.34 28.36 -4.68
C ASP A 36 -4.70 26.99 -5.28
N ILE A 37 -4.10 25.92 -4.75
CA ILE A 37 -4.42 24.52 -5.11
C ILE A 37 -5.43 23.98 -4.10
N HIS A 38 -6.59 23.53 -4.58
CA HIS A 38 -7.69 23.12 -3.71
C HIS A 38 -7.86 21.60 -3.57
N TRP A 39 -7.21 20.81 -4.42
CA TRP A 39 -7.29 19.35 -4.35
C TRP A 39 -6.01 18.72 -3.81
N PHE A 40 -6.20 17.77 -2.89
CA PHE A 40 -5.13 16.95 -2.35
C PHE A 40 -5.53 15.50 -2.51
N ASP A 41 -4.74 14.72 -3.25
CA ASP A 41 -4.98 13.29 -3.39
C ASP A 41 -3.84 12.50 -2.76
N TYR A 42 -4.17 11.78 -1.69
CA TYR A 42 -3.28 10.82 -1.04
C TYR A 42 -2.95 9.59 -1.90
N GLY A 43 -3.57 9.47 -3.07
CA GLY A 43 -3.48 8.36 -3.98
C GLY A 43 -4.13 7.09 -3.44
N ARG A 44 -3.84 5.98 -4.11
CA ARG A 44 -4.52 4.70 -3.90
C ARG A 44 -4.09 4.03 -2.59
N SER A 45 -5.03 3.36 -1.93
CA SER A 45 -4.72 2.45 -0.81
C SER A 45 -5.73 1.32 -0.73
N LYS A 46 -5.30 0.13 -0.33
CA LYS A 46 -6.19 -1.01 -0.14
C LYS A 46 -7.08 -0.78 1.09
N GLN A 47 -8.37 -1.07 0.97
CA GLN A 47 -9.31 -1.00 2.08
C GLN A 47 -8.84 -1.88 3.27
N GLY A 48 -9.04 -1.39 4.49
CA GLY A 48 -8.67 -2.12 5.71
C GLY A 48 -7.17 -2.10 6.05
N THR A 49 -6.32 -1.44 5.26
CA THR A 49 -4.91 -1.23 5.59
C THR A 49 -4.69 -0.05 6.54
N GLY A 50 -3.49 0.05 7.12
CA GLY A 50 -3.10 1.21 7.95
C GLY A 50 -3.15 2.52 7.17
N SER A 51 -2.65 2.52 5.93
CA SER A 51 -2.69 3.70 5.05
C SER A 51 -4.12 4.14 4.73
N TYR A 52 -5.06 3.22 4.54
CA TYR A 52 -6.48 3.55 4.34
C TYR A 52 -7.07 4.26 5.57
N ARG A 53 -6.85 3.70 6.77
CA ARG A 53 -7.33 4.32 8.02
C ARG A 53 -6.68 5.68 8.27
N PHE A 54 -5.40 5.83 7.98
CA PHE A 54 -4.68 7.09 8.13
C PHE A 54 -5.33 8.22 7.33
N LYS A 55 -5.61 7.99 6.04
CA LYS A 55 -6.26 8.98 5.15
C LYS A 55 -7.66 9.34 5.64
N LYS A 56 -8.44 8.34 6.08
CA LYS A 56 -9.78 8.57 6.65
C LYS A 56 -9.74 9.42 7.92
N ASN A 57 -8.76 9.17 8.80
CA ASN A 57 -8.60 9.95 10.04
C ASN A 57 -8.25 11.42 9.77
N TRP A 58 -7.67 11.73 8.61
CA TRP A 58 -7.43 13.09 8.13
C TRP A 58 -8.67 13.75 7.50
N GLY A 59 -9.81 13.07 7.45
CA GLY A 59 -11.07 13.60 6.93
C GLY A 59 -11.29 13.41 5.43
N PHE A 60 -10.46 12.60 4.75
CA PHE A 60 -10.62 12.32 3.32
C PHE A 60 -11.69 11.27 3.08
N GLU A 61 -12.60 11.56 2.14
CA GLU A 61 -13.60 10.62 1.67
C GLU A 61 -12.99 9.64 0.65
N PRO A 62 -13.10 8.32 0.86
CA PRO A 62 -12.52 7.34 -0.05
C PRO A 62 -13.36 7.19 -1.32
N GLU A 63 -12.72 7.31 -2.47
CA GLU A 63 -13.32 6.97 -3.77
C GLU A 63 -13.04 5.49 -4.12
N PRO A 64 -14.07 4.65 -4.31
CA PRO A 64 -13.88 3.26 -4.73
C PRO A 64 -13.28 3.18 -6.14
N LEU A 65 -12.14 2.51 -6.27
CA LEU A 65 -11.56 2.19 -7.57
C LEU A 65 -11.99 0.79 -8.02
N HIS A 66 -12.77 0.74 -9.10
CA HIS A 66 -13.17 -0.50 -9.74
C HIS A 66 -12.04 -1.03 -10.62
N TYR A 67 -11.44 -2.15 -10.21
CA TYR A 67 -10.45 -2.86 -11.03
C TYR A 67 -11.15 -3.96 -11.81
N GLU A 68 -11.00 -3.93 -13.13
CA GLU A 68 -11.40 -5.04 -13.98
C GLU A 68 -10.23 -6.00 -14.16
N PHE A 69 -10.51 -7.30 -14.04
CA PHE A 69 -9.54 -8.35 -14.27
C PHE A 69 -9.93 -9.12 -15.51
N HIS A 70 -9.07 -9.12 -16.52
CA HIS A 70 -9.25 -9.96 -17.70
C HIS A 70 -8.58 -11.31 -17.46
N LEU A 71 -9.38 -12.33 -17.17
CA LEU A 71 -8.87 -13.69 -16.94
C LEU A 71 -8.61 -14.38 -18.30
N VAL A 72 -7.34 -14.47 -18.70
CA VAL A 72 -6.96 -15.07 -20.00
C VAL A 72 -6.94 -16.61 -19.93
N LYS A 73 -6.49 -17.17 -18.80
CA LYS A 73 -6.42 -18.64 -18.55
C LYS A 73 -6.88 -19.06 -17.16
N ALA A 74 -7.23 -18.10 -16.31
CA ALA A 74 -7.64 -18.37 -14.94
C ALA A 74 -9.17 -18.55 -14.88
N THR A 75 -9.63 -19.55 -14.16
CA THR A 75 -11.06 -19.79 -13.90
C THR A 75 -11.61 -18.93 -12.76
N GLU A 76 -10.72 -18.40 -11.91
CA GLU A 76 -11.09 -17.60 -10.74
C GLU A 76 -10.18 -16.37 -10.62
N LEU A 77 -10.70 -15.32 -9.99
CA LEU A 77 -9.92 -14.14 -9.63
C LEU A 77 -8.75 -14.56 -8.72
N PRO A 78 -7.50 -14.18 -9.04
CA PRO A 78 -6.38 -14.45 -8.16
C PRO A 78 -6.61 -13.77 -6.82
N ASP A 79 -6.82 -14.54 -5.74
CA ASP A 79 -6.84 -14.00 -4.37
C ASP A 79 -5.40 -13.73 -3.91
N ILE A 80 -4.76 -12.76 -4.56
CA ILE A 80 -3.45 -12.22 -4.20
C ILE A 80 -3.58 -11.14 -3.11
N ASN A 81 -4.62 -11.21 -2.28
CA ASN A 81 -4.79 -10.24 -1.21
C ASN A 81 -3.72 -10.47 -0.13
N PRO A 82 -2.77 -9.54 0.07
CA PRO A 82 -1.76 -9.68 1.12
C PRO A 82 -2.36 -9.66 2.54
N MET A 83 -3.64 -9.29 2.68
CA MET A 83 -4.40 -9.40 3.92
C MET A 83 -5.02 -10.77 4.15
N ASN A 84 -4.92 -11.71 3.19
CA ASN A 84 -5.42 -13.07 3.35
C ASN A 84 -4.60 -13.79 4.45
N PRO A 85 -5.26 -14.30 5.52
CA PRO A 85 -4.57 -14.96 6.63
C PRO A 85 -3.77 -16.20 6.21
N LYS A 86 -4.19 -16.93 5.17
CA LYS A 86 -3.43 -18.06 4.62
C LYS A 86 -2.09 -17.59 4.03
N TYR A 87 -2.13 -16.50 3.27
CA TYR A 87 -0.92 -15.91 2.67
C TYR A 87 0.03 -15.38 3.74
N ARG A 88 -0.50 -14.80 4.82
CA ARG A 88 0.31 -14.35 5.97
C ARG A 88 1.05 -15.50 6.64
N LEU A 89 0.38 -16.64 6.87
CA LEU A 89 1.00 -17.84 7.43
C LEU A 89 2.12 -18.37 6.52
N PHE A 90 1.87 -18.41 5.20
CA PHE A 90 2.87 -18.84 4.23
C PHE A 90 4.10 -17.91 4.23
N ILE A 91 3.89 -16.59 4.23
CA ILE A 91 4.98 -15.60 4.31
C ILE A 91 5.80 -15.79 5.59
N GLN A 92 5.16 -15.96 6.75
CA GLN A 92 5.87 -16.15 8.02
C GLN A 92 6.68 -17.45 8.04
N ALA A 93 6.14 -18.54 7.49
CA ALA A 93 6.85 -19.80 7.36
C ALA A 93 8.07 -19.64 6.42
N TRP A 94 7.89 -18.95 5.30
CA TRP A 94 8.95 -18.67 4.34
C TRP A 94 10.07 -17.79 4.94
N GLN A 95 9.72 -16.74 5.69
CA GLN A 95 10.69 -15.87 6.37
C GLN A 95 11.55 -16.60 7.41
N LYS A 96 11.02 -17.68 8.00
CA LYS A 96 11.74 -18.51 8.99
C LYS A 96 12.47 -19.70 8.35
N MET A 97 12.41 -19.85 7.03
CA MET A 97 12.99 -20.99 6.33
C MET A 97 14.52 -20.86 6.25
N PRO A 98 15.28 -21.95 6.49
CA PRO A 98 16.73 -21.95 6.29
C PRO A 98 17.09 -21.61 4.84
N LEU A 99 18.20 -20.88 4.66
CA LEU A 99 18.63 -20.36 3.37
C LEU A 99 18.69 -21.43 2.27
N ALA A 100 19.25 -22.60 2.58
CA ALA A 100 19.38 -23.71 1.63
C ALA A 100 18.03 -24.21 1.11
N LEU A 101 17.01 -24.31 1.98
CA LEU A 101 15.65 -24.71 1.61
C LEU A 101 14.96 -23.62 0.78
N SER A 102 15.13 -22.36 1.17
CA SER A 102 14.56 -21.23 0.43
C SER A 102 15.14 -21.10 -0.99
N GLN A 103 16.44 -21.38 -1.16
CA GLN A 103 17.11 -21.39 -2.45
C GLN A 103 16.67 -22.56 -3.34
N PHE A 104 16.44 -23.73 -2.74
CA PHE A 104 15.91 -24.88 -3.47
C PHE A 104 14.46 -24.67 -3.92
N LEU A 105 13.61 -24.12 -3.06
CA LEU A 105 12.18 -23.93 -3.34
C LEU A 105 11.85 -22.64 -4.10
N GLY A 106 12.73 -21.63 -4.04
CA GLY A 106 12.52 -20.32 -4.67
C GLY A 106 12.19 -20.37 -6.18
N PRO A 107 12.87 -21.17 -7.00
CA PRO A 107 12.55 -21.33 -8.42
C PRO A 107 11.15 -21.92 -8.68
N PHE A 108 10.68 -22.85 -7.83
CA PHE A 108 9.37 -23.48 -8.00
C PHE A 108 8.22 -22.55 -7.57
N VAL A 109 8.45 -21.70 -6.56
CA VAL A 109 7.47 -20.72 -6.09
C VAL A 109 7.38 -19.54 -7.06
N SER A 110 8.50 -18.98 -7.51
CA SER A 110 8.51 -17.84 -8.44
C SER A 110 7.86 -18.13 -9.79
N ARG A 111 7.96 -19.39 -10.27
CA ARG A 111 7.38 -19.82 -11.55
C ARG A 111 5.84 -19.79 -11.57
N ASN A 112 5.19 -19.80 -10.40
CA ASN A 112 3.73 -19.74 -10.25
C ASN A 112 3.22 -18.36 -9.80
N LEU A 113 4.10 -17.37 -9.69
CA LEU A 113 3.77 -15.99 -9.29
C LEU A 113 3.81 -15.01 -10.48
N GLY A 114 4.00 -15.50 -11.70
CA GLY A 114 4.00 -14.74 -12.96
C GLY A 114 2.69 -14.88 -13.73
#